data_AF-A0A915M5U8-F1
#
_entry.id   AF-A0A915M5U8-F1
#
_cell.length_a   1.000
_cell.length_b   1.000
_cell.length_c   1.000
_cell.angle_alpha   90.00
_cell.angle_beta   90.00
_cell.angle_gamma   90.00
#
_symmetry.space_group_name_H-M   'P 1'
#
loop_
_entity.id
_entity.type
_entity.pdbx_description
1 polymer ?
#
loop_
_entity_poly.entity_id
_entity_poly.type
_entity_poly.pdbx_seq_one_letter_code
_entity_poly.pdbx_strand_id
1 'polypeptide(L)'
;MIATLKDHYRDALIELRRKYSTKKFYNYFIVIDFECSCEENNYDFEHEIIEFPAVMISVQSCKIIDKFHTFVRPSINPRLTEFCKDLTGITQENVDEAPTFPIALQLFRGWMAKHGLDCKRNMGNARRFCYVTDGPWDIGKFFQMECLRSNQSIPHDFRCFLNIRRSFVNFYTMQSQPHRYHCDGNSVHVVEETTTKEKLFPNGISLNIMLKHLNIQFTGREHCGMDDALNIAFILIKLLEENAELRVNEKLVRGKDVKNWQKLVFNEKTKAPSCIASVSSTENDGERKEEDSKKDPKTKEEKDENNGDVQVLVWKKWWDEMPYKLVRITRYEFLGDRHLECESCDEEDN
;
A
#
# COMPACT_ATOMS: atom_id res chain seq x y z
N MET A 1 -35.17 12.23 -24.56
CA MET A 1 -35.20 11.50 -23.27
C MET A 1 -33.89 10.76 -22.98
N ILE A 2 -33.42 9.83 -23.84
CA ILE A 2 -32.18 9.06 -23.60
C ILE A 2 -30.90 9.93 -23.65
N ALA A 3 -30.79 10.87 -24.59
CA ALA A 3 -29.63 11.78 -24.70
C ALA A 3 -29.48 12.67 -23.45
N THR A 4 -30.58 13.32 -23.04
CA THR A 4 -30.69 14.09 -21.79
C THR A 4 -30.39 13.29 -20.52
N LEU A 5 -30.71 11.99 -20.50
CA LEU A 5 -30.34 11.10 -19.38
C LEU A 5 -28.83 10.84 -19.37
N LYS A 6 -28.23 10.55 -20.53
CA LYS A 6 -26.78 10.31 -20.67
C LYS A 6 -25.95 11.53 -20.25
N ASP A 7 -26.39 12.72 -20.63
CA ASP A 7 -25.72 13.96 -20.23
C ASP A 7 -25.88 14.21 -18.72
N HIS A 8 -27.06 13.97 -18.14
CA HIS A 8 -27.27 14.06 -16.69
C HIS A 8 -26.38 13.08 -15.89
N TYR A 9 -26.25 11.83 -16.33
CA TYR A 9 -25.35 10.85 -15.69
C TYR A 9 -23.88 11.21 -15.87
N ARG A 10 -23.49 11.77 -17.03
CA ARG A 10 -22.14 12.28 -17.26
C ARG A 10 -21.81 13.42 -16.30
N ASP A 11 -22.73 14.38 -16.16
CA ASP A 11 -22.55 15.52 -15.26
C ASP A 11 -22.52 15.07 -13.79
N ALA A 12 -23.37 14.13 -13.39
CA ALA A 12 -23.33 13.54 -12.05
C ALA A 12 -22.02 12.78 -11.78
N LEU A 13 -21.45 12.07 -12.76
CA LEU A 13 -20.14 11.41 -12.65
C LEU A 13 -19.00 12.43 -12.56
N ILE A 14 -19.06 13.53 -13.31
CA ILE A 14 -18.10 14.64 -13.22
C ILE A 14 -18.18 15.30 -11.85
N GLU A 15 -19.39 15.56 -11.34
CA GLU A 15 -19.60 16.09 -10.00
C GLU A 15 -19.09 15.14 -8.92
N LEU A 16 -19.34 13.84 -9.03
CA LEU A 16 -18.80 12.83 -8.11
C LEU A 16 -17.27 12.79 -8.14
N ARG A 17 -16.65 12.84 -9.33
CA ARG A 17 -15.19 12.92 -9.48
C ARG A 17 -14.61 14.20 -8.88
N ARG A 18 -15.27 15.34 -9.06
CA ARG A 18 -14.90 16.60 -8.38
C ARG A 18 -15.14 16.50 -6.87
N LYS A 19 -16.20 15.82 -6.45
CA LYS A 19 -16.58 15.68 -5.03
C LYS A 19 -15.58 14.85 -4.25
N TYR A 20 -14.99 13.83 -4.86
CA TYR A 20 -14.05 12.89 -4.22
C TYR A 20 -12.64 12.94 -4.82
N SER A 21 -12.25 14.08 -5.39
CA SER A 21 -10.89 14.27 -5.91
C SER A 21 -9.85 14.16 -4.79
N THR A 22 -8.73 13.49 -5.06
CA THR A 22 -7.55 13.38 -4.18
C THR A 22 -7.13 14.73 -3.56
N LYS A 23 -7.24 15.82 -4.34
CA LYS A 23 -6.93 17.20 -3.90
C LYS A 23 -7.75 17.67 -2.70
N LYS A 24 -8.92 17.08 -2.47
CA LYS A 24 -9.76 17.40 -1.31
C LYS A 24 -9.32 16.73 -0.04
N PHE A 25 -8.52 15.66 -0.10
CA PHE A 25 -8.08 14.91 1.06
C PHE A 25 -6.66 15.25 1.46
N TYR A 26 -5.79 15.51 0.49
CA TYR A 26 -4.36 15.69 0.72
C TYR A 26 -3.82 16.93 0.02
N ASN A 27 -2.93 17.63 0.71
CA ASN A 27 -2.05 18.63 0.12
C ASN A 27 -0.75 17.97 -0.39
N TYR A 28 -0.27 16.94 0.33
CA TYR A 28 0.99 16.28 0.04
C TYR A 28 0.89 14.75 0.11
N PHE A 29 1.71 14.08 -0.67
CA PHE A 29 2.07 12.68 -0.46
C PHE A 29 3.53 12.58 -0.05
N ILE A 30 3.83 11.66 0.86
CA ILE A 30 5.18 11.38 1.34
C ILE A 30 5.49 9.93 0.98
N VAL A 31 6.26 9.74 -0.08
CA VAL A 31 6.69 8.40 -0.52
C VAL A 31 7.85 7.94 0.34
N ILE A 32 7.78 6.73 0.89
CA ILE A 32 8.82 6.11 1.73
C ILE A 32 9.08 4.71 1.18
N ASP A 33 10.35 4.33 1.17
CA ASP A 33 10.82 2.99 0.80
C ASP A 33 12.04 2.65 1.66
N PHE A 34 11.89 1.84 2.69
CA PHE A 34 12.98 1.56 3.63
C PHE A 34 13.87 0.44 3.10
N GLU A 35 15.18 0.65 3.13
CA GLU A 35 16.11 -0.48 3.06
C GLU A 35 16.39 -1.00 4.47
N CYS A 36 16.48 -2.32 4.58
CA CYS A 36 16.72 -3.01 5.85
C CYS A 36 17.92 -3.94 5.76
N SER A 37 18.62 -4.14 6.88
CA SER A 37 19.63 -5.18 7.00
C SER A 37 19.03 -6.55 6.66
N CYS A 38 19.77 -7.39 5.95
CA CYS A 38 19.29 -8.68 5.49
C CYS A 38 20.41 -9.71 5.35
N GLU A 39 20.01 -10.98 5.21
CA GLU A 39 20.91 -12.10 4.98
C GLU A 39 20.28 -13.06 3.97
N GLU A 40 21.09 -13.61 3.07
CA GLU A 40 20.63 -14.54 2.06
C GLU A 40 20.11 -15.84 2.69
N ASN A 41 18.95 -16.33 2.23
CA ASN A 41 18.35 -17.58 2.69
C ASN A 41 18.04 -17.67 4.20
N ASN A 42 17.99 -16.53 4.91
CA ASN A 42 17.59 -16.47 6.32
C ASN A 42 16.31 -15.65 6.50
N TYR A 43 15.17 -16.35 6.53
CA TYR A 43 13.86 -15.70 6.66
C TYR A 43 13.56 -15.20 8.08
N ASP A 44 14.20 -15.76 9.11
CA ASP A 44 14.04 -15.32 10.50
C ASP A 44 15.07 -14.23 10.88
N PHE A 45 15.74 -13.64 9.88
CA PHE A 45 16.73 -12.59 10.09
C PHE A 45 16.11 -11.36 10.75
N GLU A 46 16.85 -10.80 11.72
CA GLU A 46 16.43 -9.62 12.45
C GLU A 46 16.71 -8.35 11.66
N HIS A 47 15.81 -8.04 10.72
CA HIS A 47 15.89 -6.85 9.87
C HIS A 47 15.80 -5.55 10.68
N GLU A 48 16.78 -4.65 10.51
CA GLU A 48 16.77 -3.29 11.05
C GLU A 48 16.77 -2.29 9.89
N ILE A 49 16.08 -1.17 10.02
CA ILE A 49 16.11 -0.12 9.00
C ILE A 49 17.54 0.44 8.93
N ILE A 50 18.11 0.48 7.71
CA ILE A 50 19.46 1.00 7.44
C ILE A 50 19.46 2.17 6.44
N GLU A 51 18.36 2.40 5.73
CA GLU A 51 18.12 3.59 4.92
C GLU A 51 16.71 4.12 5.14
N PHE A 52 16.58 5.44 5.36
CA PHE A 52 15.30 6.12 5.54
C PHE A 52 15.17 7.27 4.53
N PRO A 53 14.72 6.98 3.30
CA PRO A 53 14.40 7.98 2.29
C PRO A 53 12.94 8.44 2.43
N ALA A 54 12.68 9.68 2.02
CA ALA A 54 11.33 10.14 1.74
C ALA A 54 11.28 11.16 0.61
N VAL A 55 10.24 11.09 -0.23
CA VAL A 55 9.99 12.03 -1.33
C VAL A 55 8.65 12.72 -1.14
N MET A 56 8.66 14.05 -1.06
CA MET A 56 7.45 14.85 -0.89
C MET A 56 6.90 15.31 -2.24
N ILE A 57 5.63 15.02 -2.50
CA ILE A 57 4.92 15.40 -3.73
C ILE A 57 3.77 16.33 -3.38
N SER A 58 3.66 17.46 -4.08
CA SER A 58 2.47 18.31 -4.00
C SER A 58 1.34 17.74 -4.86
N VAL A 59 0.18 17.51 -4.25
CA VAL A 59 -1.03 17.02 -4.92
C VAL A 59 -1.62 18.09 -5.86
N GLN A 60 -1.41 19.36 -5.54
CA GLN A 60 -1.93 20.46 -6.35
C GLN A 60 -1.16 20.59 -7.66
N SER A 61 0.19 20.60 -7.59
CA SER A 61 1.04 20.81 -8.76
C SER A 61 1.50 19.53 -9.44
N CYS A 62 1.28 18.35 -8.84
CA CYS A 62 1.78 17.05 -9.30
C CYS A 62 3.30 17.05 -9.48
N LYS A 63 4.04 17.65 -8.53
CA LYS A 63 5.50 17.76 -8.59
C LYS A 63 6.14 17.30 -7.30
N ILE A 64 7.32 16.70 -7.40
CA ILE A 64 8.23 16.55 -6.27
C ILE A 64 8.64 17.95 -5.82
N ILE A 65 8.50 18.22 -4.52
CA ILE A 65 8.82 19.53 -3.94
C ILE A 65 9.98 19.48 -2.95
N ASP A 66 10.27 18.32 -2.36
CA ASP A 66 11.41 18.14 -1.47
C ASP A 66 11.74 16.65 -1.29
N LYS A 67 12.93 16.36 -0.78
CA LYS A 67 13.41 15.01 -0.48
C LYS A 67 14.11 14.99 0.88
N PHE A 68 13.96 13.89 1.60
CA PHE A 68 14.69 13.59 2.82
C PHE A 68 15.44 12.28 2.64
N HIS A 69 16.66 12.21 3.17
CA HIS A 69 17.48 11.01 3.14
C HIS A 69 18.37 10.96 4.38
N THR A 70 18.46 9.78 4.97
CA THR A 70 19.49 9.45 5.94
C THR A 70 19.71 7.94 5.90
N PHE A 71 20.96 7.51 6.09
CA PHE A 71 21.22 6.16 6.55
C PHE A 71 20.86 6.04 8.03
N VAL A 72 20.75 4.81 8.51
CA VAL A 72 20.42 4.49 9.90
C VAL A 72 21.39 3.44 10.40
N ARG A 73 21.96 3.65 11.60
CA ARG A 73 22.90 2.71 12.21
C ARG A 73 22.14 1.58 12.91
N PRO A 74 22.28 0.31 12.46
CA PRO A 74 21.70 -0.83 13.14
C PRO A 74 22.42 -1.08 14.48
N SER A 75 21.66 -1.55 15.48
CA SER A 75 22.13 -1.81 16.84
C SER A 75 22.23 -3.30 17.16
N ILE A 76 21.41 -4.15 16.53
CA ILE A 76 21.39 -5.60 16.74
C ILE A 76 22.44 -6.25 15.86
N ASN A 77 22.42 -5.96 14.56
CA ASN A 77 23.33 -6.47 13.55
C ASN A 77 24.14 -5.31 12.94
N PRO A 78 25.10 -4.72 13.69
CA PRO A 78 25.84 -3.53 13.25
C PRO A 78 26.73 -3.77 12.03
N ARG A 79 27.08 -5.03 11.73
CA ARG A 79 27.87 -5.41 10.55
C ARG A 79 26.94 -5.91 9.44
N LEU A 80 26.93 -5.21 8.32
CA LEU A 80 26.15 -5.61 7.15
C LEU A 80 26.77 -6.86 6.50
N THR A 81 25.92 -7.80 6.10
CA THR A 81 26.35 -8.97 5.31
C THR A 81 26.80 -8.53 3.92
N GLU A 82 27.64 -9.31 3.24
CA GLU A 82 27.99 -9.02 1.83
C GLU A 82 26.75 -9.01 0.95
N PHE A 83 25.83 -9.96 1.14
CA PHE A 83 24.55 -9.98 0.43
C PHE A 83 23.75 -8.68 0.60
N CYS A 84 23.65 -8.15 1.81
CA CYS A 84 22.95 -6.89 2.07
C CYS A 84 23.61 -5.71 1.36
N LYS A 85 24.94 -5.64 1.39
CA LYS A 85 25.70 -4.59 0.70
C LYS A 85 25.57 -4.69 -0.82
N ASP A 86 25.63 -5.90 -1.37
CA ASP A 86 25.48 -6.15 -2.80
C ASP A 86 24.05 -5.87 -3.27
N LEU A 87 23.05 -6.23 -2.47
CA LEU A 87 21.65 -5.95 -2.77
C LEU A 87 21.37 -4.45 -2.72
N THR A 88 21.67 -3.78 -1.60
CA THR A 88 21.26 -2.39 -1.36
C THR A 88 22.23 -1.33 -1.90
N GLY A 89 23.50 -1.70 -2.10
CA GLY A 89 24.58 -0.77 -2.44
C GLY A 89 25.07 0.07 -1.26
N ILE A 90 24.54 -0.13 -0.05
CA ILE A 90 24.93 0.58 1.17
C ILE A 90 26.24 0.00 1.69
N THR A 91 27.23 0.85 1.99
CA THR A 91 28.50 0.39 2.55
C THR A 91 28.48 0.32 4.07
N GLN A 92 29.45 -0.37 4.66
CA GLN A 92 29.58 -0.43 6.11
C GLN A 92 29.84 0.96 6.71
N GLU A 93 30.63 1.79 6.02
CA GLU A 93 30.93 3.16 6.43
C GLU A 93 29.67 4.02 6.47
N ASN A 94 28.74 3.82 5.53
CA ASN A 94 27.45 4.54 5.52
C ASN A 94 26.67 4.34 6.81
N VAL A 95 26.60 3.10 7.32
CA VAL A 95 25.85 2.79 8.55
C VAL A 95 26.66 3.06 9.81
N ASP A 96 27.99 2.95 9.78
CA ASP A 96 28.84 3.23 10.94
C ASP A 96 28.75 4.71 11.37
N GLU A 97 28.72 5.62 10.39
CA GLU A 97 28.62 7.08 10.60
C GLU A 97 27.18 7.58 10.79
N ALA A 98 26.18 6.72 10.53
CA ALA A 98 24.77 7.09 10.55
C ALA A 98 24.22 7.39 11.96
N PRO A 99 23.16 8.21 12.07
CA PRO A 99 22.37 8.31 13.29
C PRO A 99 21.68 6.99 13.64
N THR A 100 21.38 6.78 14.92
CA THR A 100 20.47 5.69 15.33
C THR A 100 19.05 5.99 14.88
N PHE A 101 18.19 4.97 14.80
CA PHE A 101 16.82 5.12 14.33
C PHE A 101 16.01 6.22 15.05
N PRO A 102 16.05 6.37 16.39
CA PRO A 102 15.35 7.47 17.07
C PRO A 102 15.77 8.86 16.56
N ILE A 103 17.06 9.05 16.28
CA ILE A 103 17.58 10.31 15.76
C ILE A 103 17.21 10.48 14.28
N ALA A 104 17.28 9.42 13.47
CA ALA A 104 16.81 9.46 12.09
C ALA A 104 15.32 9.85 11.99
N LEU A 105 14.48 9.27 12.85
CA LEU A 105 13.07 9.62 12.97
C LEU A 105 12.90 11.09 13.39
N GLN A 106 13.70 11.59 14.34
CA GLN A 106 13.66 13.00 14.74
C GLN A 106 14.04 13.94 13.58
N LEU A 107 15.06 13.59 12.79
CA LEU A 107 15.48 14.35 11.60
C LEU A 107 14.36 14.37 10.55
N PHE A 108 13.74 13.22 10.30
CA PHE A 108 12.58 13.10 9.42
C PHE A 108 11.42 14.00 9.89
N ARG A 109 11.13 14.02 11.19
CA ARG A 109 10.10 14.91 11.77
C ARG A 109 10.45 16.38 11.63
N GLY A 110 11.72 16.73 11.83
CA GLY A 110 12.22 18.09 11.57
C GLY A 110 12.05 18.51 10.11
N TRP A 111 12.30 17.61 9.17
CA TRP A 111 12.05 17.83 7.75
C TRP A 111 10.55 18.04 7.44
N MET A 112 9.67 17.18 7.96
CA MET A 112 8.21 17.35 7.84
C MET A 112 7.72 18.69 8.41
N ALA A 113 8.25 19.11 9.56
CA ALA A 113 7.87 20.35 10.22
C ALA A 113 8.24 21.60 9.40
N LYS A 114 9.33 21.59 8.63
CA LYS A 114 9.70 22.70 7.71
C LYS A 114 8.61 22.97 6.67
N HIS A 115 7.78 21.97 6.37
CA HIS A 115 6.66 22.07 5.43
C HIS A 115 5.30 22.27 6.13
N GLY A 116 5.28 22.54 7.44
CA GLY A 116 4.05 22.70 8.22
C GLY A 116 3.24 21.40 8.32
N LEU A 117 3.93 20.25 8.33
CA LEU A 117 3.35 18.91 8.51
C LEU A 117 3.66 18.38 9.92
N ASP A 118 3.54 19.23 10.94
CA ASP A 118 3.71 18.81 12.32
C ASP A 118 2.45 18.10 12.86
N CYS A 119 2.65 17.15 13.77
CA CYS A 119 1.57 16.41 14.41
C CYS A 119 0.75 17.26 15.40
N LYS A 120 1.18 18.50 15.66
CA LYS A 120 0.45 19.43 16.53
C LYS A 120 -0.73 19.95 15.73
N ARG A 121 -1.95 19.51 16.08
CA ARG A 121 -3.23 20.01 15.56
C ARG A 121 -3.40 21.49 15.92
N ASN A 122 -2.61 22.38 15.32
CA ASN A 122 -2.84 23.81 15.40
C ASN A 122 -3.99 24.16 14.44
N MET A 123 -5.15 24.39 15.06
CA MET A 123 -6.30 25.16 14.62
C MET A 123 -6.33 25.57 13.13
N GLY A 124 -7.20 24.89 12.37
CA GLY A 124 -7.83 25.43 11.16
C GLY A 124 -7.04 25.39 9.84
N ASN A 125 -5.71 25.28 9.86
CA ASN A 125 -4.86 25.38 8.65
C ASN A 125 -3.84 24.25 8.48
N ALA A 126 -4.01 23.12 9.18
CA ALA A 126 -3.11 21.97 9.07
C ALA A 126 -3.09 21.42 7.62
N ARG A 127 -1.89 21.34 7.04
CA ARG A 127 -1.67 20.70 5.75
C ARG A 127 -1.87 19.20 5.89
N ARG A 128 -2.69 18.63 5.02
CA ARG A 128 -3.03 17.20 5.04
C ARG A 128 -2.06 16.43 4.18
N PHE A 129 -1.60 15.28 4.67
CA PHE A 129 -0.68 14.43 3.94
C PHE A 129 -1.02 12.95 4.12
N CYS A 130 -0.39 12.10 3.31
CA CYS A 130 -0.50 10.65 3.42
C CYS A 130 0.84 10.01 3.05
N TYR A 131 1.28 9.03 3.83
CA TYR A 131 2.42 8.18 3.49
C TYR A 131 2.07 7.23 2.35
N VAL A 132 3.02 6.98 1.46
CA VAL A 132 2.87 6.12 0.29
C VAL A 132 4.02 5.13 0.24
N THR A 133 3.71 3.85 0.05
CA THR A 133 4.69 2.74 0.02
C THR A 133 4.40 1.78 -1.13
N ASP A 134 5.42 1.08 -1.63
CA ASP A 134 5.28 0.02 -2.64
C ASP A 134 4.92 -1.34 -2.02
N GLY A 135 3.76 -1.38 -1.36
CA GLY A 135 3.29 -2.56 -0.65
C GLY A 135 3.14 -2.34 0.85
N PRO A 136 2.85 -3.41 1.59
CA PRO A 136 2.54 -3.30 3.01
C PRO A 136 3.77 -3.34 3.93
N TRP A 137 4.94 -3.72 3.43
CA TRP A 137 6.06 -4.16 4.28
C TRP A 137 6.75 -3.02 5.02
N ASP A 138 7.00 -1.89 4.36
CA ASP A 138 7.68 -0.72 4.93
C ASP A 138 7.07 -0.29 6.27
N ILE A 139 5.77 -0.01 6.27
CA ILE A 139 5.07 0.45 7.46
C ILE A 139 4.52 -0.72 8.26
N GLY A 140 3.97 -1.72 7.56
CA GLY A 140 3.32 -2.87 8.19
C GLY A 140 4.27 -3.69 9.04
N LYS A 141 5.51 -3.89 8.56
CA LYS A 141 6.57 -4.68 9.21
C LYS A 141 7.74 -3.83 9.68
N PHE A 142 8.51 -3.28 8.75
CA PHE A 142 9.87 -2.79 9.05
C PHE A 142 9.85 -1.63 10.04
N PHE A 143 9.05 -0.59 9.76
CA PHE A 143 8.92 0.56 10.64
C PHE A 143 8.32 0.20 12.01
N GLN A 144 7.34 -0.69 12.05
CA GLN A 144 6.73 -1.14 13.31
C GLN A 144 7.77 -1.88 14.17
N MET A 145 8.50 -2.83 13.58
CA MET A 145 9.58 -3.58 14.23
C MET A 145 10.67 -2.65 14.77
N GLU A 146 11.13 -1.73 13.93
CA GLU A 146 12.18 -0.78 14.26
C GLU A 146 11.77 0.13 15.42
N CYS A 147 10.52 0.63 15.42
CA CYS A 147 9.97 1.39 16.55
C CYS A 147 10.04 0.59 17.84
N LEU A 148 9.58 -0.67 17.85
CA LEU A 148 9.54 -1.48 19.06
C LEU A 148 10.92 -1.75 19.62
N ARG A 149 11.89 -2.09 18.76
CA ARG A 149 13.28 -2.35 19.13
C ARG A 149 13.98 -1.10 19.66
N SER A 150 13.66 0.05 19.07
CA SER A 150 14.19 1.36 19.49
C SER A 150 13.41 2.00 20.64
N ASN A 151 12.52 1.26 21.30
CA ASN A 151 11.66 1.76 22.38
C ASN A 151 10.90 3.04 22.00
N GLN A 152 10.41 3.10 20.76
CA GLN A 152 9.59 4.17 20.22
C GLN A 152 8.13 3.71 20.10
N SER A 153 7.20 4.60 20.42
CA SER A 153 5.79 4.38 20.08
C SER A 153 5.61 4.51 18.56
N ILE A 154 4.79 3.65 17.94
CA ILE A 154 4.40 3.81 16.53
C ILE A 154 3.55 5.09 16.40
N PRO A 155 4.04 6.15 15.71
CA PRO A 155 3.33 7.41 15.58
C PRO A 155 1.98 7.25 14.88
N HIS A 156 0.96 7.96 15.35
CA HIS A 156 -0.41 7.82 14.84
C HIS A 156 -0.52 8.05 13.33
N ASP A 157 0.23 9.00 12.79
CA ASP A 157 0.22 9.32 11.36
C ASP A 157 0.83 8.23 10.48
N PHE A 158 1.74 7.39 11.01
CA PHE A 158 2.23 6.20 10.31
C PHE A 158 1.22 5.04 10.31
N ARG A 159 0.14 5.11 11.10
CA ARG A 159 -0.83 4.00 11.20
C ARG A 159 -1.81 3.94 10.04
N CYS A 160 -1.82 4.93 9.14
CA CYS A 160 -2.68 4.97 7.96
C CYS A 160 -1.85 5.37 6.75
N PHE A 161 -1.84 4.55 5.71
CA PHE A 161 -1.01 4.81 4.53
C PHE A 161 -1.68 4.32 3.25
N LEU A 162 -1.14 4.81 2.13
CA LEU A 162 -1.50 4.41 0.78
C LEU A 162 -0.49 3.38 0.27
N ASN A 163 -0.92 2.12 0.19
CA ASN A 163 -0.23 1.12 -0.60
C ASN A 163 -0.51 1.38 -2.09
N ILE A 164 0.49 1.87 -2.83
CA ILE A 164 0.32 2.31 -4.21
C ILE A 164 -0.03 1.16 -5.16
N ARG A 165 0.48 -0.06 -4.91
CA ARG A 165 0.20 -1.26 -5.71
C ARG A 165 -1.30 -1.51 -5.84
N ARG A 166 -2.04 -1.34 -4.73
CA ARG A 166 -3.50 -1.56 -4.70
C ARG A 166 -4.23 -0.50 -5.51
N SER A 167 -3.83 0.77 -5.38
CA SER A 167 -4.44 1.86 -6.12
C SER A 167 -4.14 1.77 -7.62
N PHE A 168 -2.92 1.40 -7.99
CA PHE A 168 -2.50 1.14 -9.35
C PHE A 168 -3.36 0.05 -10.01
N VAL A 169 -3.42 -1.13 -9.39
CA VAL A 169 -4.18 -2.27 -9.92
C VAL A 169 -5.66 -1.91 -10.06
N ASN A 170 -6.27 -1.34 -9.02
CA ASN A 170 -7.68 -0.97 -9.07
C ASN A 170 -7.98 0.04 -10.20
N PHE A 171 -7.12 1.04 -10.36
CA PHE A 171 -7.31 2.09 -11.35
C PHE A 171 -7.24 1.55 -12.77
N TYR A 172 -6.17 0.82 -13.13
CA TYR A 172 -6.01 0.32 -14.48
C TYR A 172 -6.95 -0.85 -14.81
N THR A 173 -7.28 -1.73 -13.85
CA THR A 173 -8.32 -2.75 -14.07
C THR A 173 -9.69 -2.12 -14.33
N MET A 174 -10.02 -1.01 -13.68
CA MET A 174 -11.28 -0.28 -13.95
C MET A 174 -11.27 0.43 -15.31
N GLN A 175 -10.12 0.98 -15.74
CA GLN A 175 -10.01 1.61 -17.06
C GLN A 175 -10.08 0.61 -18.21
N SER A 176 -9.56 -0.61 -18.02
CA SER A 176 -9.59 -1.67 -19.04
C SER A 176 -10.96 -2.36 -19.19
N GLN A 177 -12.01 -1.88 -18.52
CA GLN A 177 -13.37 -2.39 -18.71
C GLN A 177 -13.98 -1.83 -20.00
N PRO A 178 -14.59 -2.67 -20.86
CA PRO A 178 -15.26 -2.19 -22.07
C PRO A 178 -16.37 -1.20 -21.70
N HIS A 179 -16.37 -0.02 -22.33
CA HIS A 179 -17.48 0.93 -22.23
C HIS A 179 -18.74 0.32 -22.82
N ARG A 180 -19.65 -0.14 -21.97
CA ARG A 180 -21.01 -0.55 -22.37
C ARG A 180 -21.71 0.67 -22.98
N TYR A 181 -22.18 0.49 -24.22
CA TYR A 181 -23.25 1.17 -24.97
C TYR A 181 -22.80 1.56 -26.39
N HIS A 182 -22.65 0.57 -27.28
CA HIS A 182 -22.90 0.80 -28.72
C HIS A 182 -24.39 0.58 -28.97
N CYS A 183 -25.04 1.57 -29.57
CA CYS A 183 -26.45 1.54 -29.91
C CYS A 183 -26.56 1.40 -31.44
N ASP A 184 -26.11 0.29 -32.00
CA ASP A 184 -26.41 -0.04 -33.39
C ASP A 184 -27.66 -0.91 -33.38
N GLY A 185 -28.65 -0.52 -34.19
CA GLY A 185 -30.03 -0.98 -34.11
C GLY A 185 -30.21 -2.49 -33.85
N ASN A 186 -31.11 -2.78 -32.92
CA ASN A 186 -31.75 -4.08 -32.65
C ASN A 186 -30.92 -5.31 -32.22
N SER A 187 -29.61 -5.22 -32.01
CA SER A 187 -28.83 -6.37 -31.50
C SER A 187 -27.80 -5.95 -30.43
N VAL A 188 -28.09 -6.24 -29.16
CA VAL A 188 -27.11 -6.09 -28.08
C VAL A 188 -26.18 -7.30 -28.12
N HIS A 189 -25.03 -7.16 -28.79
CA HIS A 189 -23.92 -8.11 -28.62
C HIS A 189 -23.17 -7.75 -27.33
N VAL A 190 -23.40 -8.53 -26.27
CA VAL A 190 -22.58 -8.46 -25.05
C VAL A 190 -21.25 -9.15 -25.38
N VAL A 191 -20.19 -8.39 -25.63
CA VAL A 191 -18.84 -8.94 -25.58
C VAL A 191 -18.49 -9.07 -24.10
N GLU A 192 -18.52 -10.30 -23.60
CA GLU A 192 -18.40 -10.64 -22.16
C GLU A 192 -16.97 -10.68 -21.63
N GLU A 193 -15.96 -10.26 -22.40
CA GLU A 193 -14.59 -10.35 -21.90
C GLU A 193 -14.27 -9.20 -20.95
N THR A 194 -14.59 -9.40 -19.67
CA THR A 194 -14.15 -8.53 -18.58
C THR A 194 -12.65 -8.69 -18.35
N THR A 195 -11.91 -7.58 -18.40
CA THR A 195 -10.49 -7.56 -18.02
C THR A 195 -10.40 -7.71 -16.51
N THR A 196 -9.92 -8.86 -16.02
CA THR A 196 -9.68 -9.08 -14.59
C THR A 196 -8.29 -8.60 -14.19
N LYS A 197 -8.06 -8.39 -12.88
CA LYS A 197 -6.72 -8.05 -12.37
C LYS A 197 -5.70 -9.15 -12.68
N GLU A 198 -6.11 -10.41 -12.68
CA GLU A 198 -5.27 -11.57 -12.99
C GLU A 198 -4.92 -11.60 -14.48
N LYS A 199 -5.83 -11.20 -15.37
CA LYS A 199 -5.53 -11.04 -16.79
C LYS A 199 -4.57 -9.88 -17.05
N LEU A 200 -4.76 -8.75 -16.34
CA LEU A 200 -3.95 -7.55 -16.56
C LEU A 200 -2.55 -7.64 -15.91
N PHE A 201 -2.46 -8.32 -14.76
CA PHE A 201 -1.25 -8.48 -13.97
C PHE A 201 -1.06 -9.95 -13.55
N PRO A 202 -0.82 -10.87 -14.50
CA PRO A 202 -0.76 -12.31 -14.24
C PRO A 202 0.38 -12.74 -13.31
N ASN A 203 1.46 -11.95 -13.27
CA ASN A 203 2.64 -12.23 -12.45
C ASN A 203 2.65 -11.40 -11.15
N GLY A 204 1.51 -10.87 -10.74
CA GLY A 204 1.42 -9.94 -9.62
C GLY A 204 1.88 -8.53 -9.98
N ILE A 205 2.13 -7.72 -8.95
CA ILE A 205 2.45 -6.30 -9.09
C ILE A 205 3.70 -5.96 -8.27
N SER A 206 4.64 -5.28 -8.92
CA SER A 206 5.88 -4.76 -8.36
C SER A 206 6.17 -3.38 -8.95
N LEU A 207 7.12 -2.65 -8.35
CA LEU A 207 7.63 -1.38 -8.88
C LEU A 207 7.92 -1.45 -10.39
N ASN A 208 8.74 -2.42 -10.80
CA ASN A 208 9.12 -2.61 -12.20
C ASN A 208 7.94 -2.95 -13.13
N ILE A 209 6.95 -3.72 -12.67
CA ILE A 209 5.73 -3.97 -13.46
C ILE A 209 4.91 -2.70 -13.63
N MET A 210 4.77 -1.89 -12.58
CA MET A 210 4.07 -0.60 -12.64
C MET A 210 4.76 0.37 -13.59
N LEU A 211 6.09 0.53 -13.48
CA LEU A 211 6.88 1.38 -14.37
C LEU A 211 6.75 0.95 -15.83
N LYS A 212 6.91 -0.35 -16.11
CA LYS A 212 6.75 -0.92 -17.45
C LYS A 212 5.37 -0.65 -18.03
N HIS A 213 4.31 -0.82 -17.25
CA HIS A 213 2.94 -0.55 -17.69
C HIS A 213 2.73 0.93 -18.07
N LEU A 214 3.41 1.84 -17.37
CA LEU A 214 3.37 3.28 -17.66
C LEU A 214 4.35 3.74 -18.75
N ASN A 215 5.15 2.82 -19.31
CA ASN A 215 6.29 3.14 -20.18
C ASN A 215 7.28 4.14 -19.53
N ILE A 216 7.51 4.01 -18.23
CA ILE A 216 8.53 4.77 -17.49
C ILE A 216 9.73 3.84 -17.31
N GLN A 217 10.94 4.33 -17.60
CA GLN A 217 12.17 3.59 -17.29
C GLN A 217 12.59 3.83 -15.84
N PHE A 218 13.02 2.77 -15.17
CA PHE A 218 13.62 2.89 -13.85
C PHE A 218 14.84 3.82 -13.92
N THR A 219 14.91 4.78 -13.00
CA THR A 219 16.06 5.69 -12.86
C THR A 219 16.82 5.39 -11.58
N GLY A 220 18.15 5.31 -11.68
CA GLY A 220 19.01 5.04 -10.52
C GLY A 220 19.36 3.56 -10.39
N ARG A 221 19.57 3.12 -9.15
CA ARG A 221 19.92 1.74 -8.79
C ARG A 221 18.74 1.07 -8.10
N GLU A 222 18.33 -0.12 -8.54
CA GLU A 222 17.32 -0.91 -7.81
C GLU A 222 17.83 -1.25 -6.41
N HIS A 223 16.95 -1.26 -5.40
CA HIS A 223 17.27 -1.49 -3.99
C HIS A 223 18.14 -0.39 -3.35
N CYS A 224 18.20 0.78 -3.98
CA CYS A 224 18.62 2.02 -3.32
C CYS A 224 17.33 2.72 -2.90
N GLY A 225 17.09 2.86 -1.60
CA GLY A 225 15.77 3.29 -1.12
C GLY A 225 15.36 4.65 -1.66
N MET A 226 16.30 5.60 -1.81
CA MET A 226 15.99 6.90 -2.44
C MET A 226 15.59 6.77 -3.91
N ASP A 227 16.26 5.91 -4.69
CA ASP A 227 15.93 5.71 -6.10
C ASP A 227 14.59 4.99 -6.25
N ASP A 228 14.32 3.99 -5.43
CA ASP A 228 13.02 3.30 -5.39
C ASP A 228 11.89 4.26 -5.00
N ALA A 229 12.07 5.07 -3.94
CA ALA A 229 11.12 6.12 -3.55
C ALA A 229 10.88 7.14 -4.67
N LEU A 230 11.89 7.47 -5.49
CA LEU A 230 11.72 8.35 -6.65
C LEU A 230 10.93 7.70 -7.79
N ASN A 231 11.18 6.43 -8.07
CA ASN A 231 10.42 5.71 -9.09
C ASN A 231 8.96 5.50 -8.67
N ILE A 232 8.71 5.21 -7.39
CA ILE A 232 7.36 5.20 -6.81
C ILE A 232 6.70 6.58 -6.92
N ALA A 233 7.46 7.65 -6.68
CA ALA A 233 6.98 9.03 -6.86
C ALA A 233 6.54 9.33 -8.30
N PHE A 234 7.27 8.84 -9.31
CA PHE A 234 6.88 9.01 -10.72
C PHE A 234 5.59 8.27 -11.05
N ILE A 235 5.40 7.05 -10.54
CA ILE A 235 4.13 6.32 -10.67
C ILE A 235 3.00 7.10 -10.01
N LEU A 236 3.22 7.63 -8.80
CA LEU A 236 2.20 8.38 -8.08
C LEU A 236 1.80 9.67 -8.81
N ILE A 237 2.77 10.39 -9.38
CA ILE A 237 2.53 11.58 -10.20
C ILE A 237 1.70 11.22 -11.43
N LYS A 238 2.04 10.12 -12.11
CA LYS A 238 1.28 9.66 -13.28
C LYS A 238 -0.18 9.31 -12.92
N LEU A 239 -0.40 8.64 -11.79
CA LEU A 239 -1.75 8.37 -11.27
C LEU A 239 -2.51 9.67 -10.94
N LEU A 240 -1.85 10.67 -10.37
CA LEU A 240 -2.45 11.98 -10.08
C LEU A 240 -2.86 12.71 -11.37
N GLU A 241 -1.98 12.73 -12.38
CA GLU A 241 -2.23 13.35 -13.68
C GLU A 241 -3.40 12.69 -14.43
N GLU A 242 -3.54 11.37 -14.29
CA GLU A 242 -4.66 10.60 -14.86
C GLU A 242 -5.93 10.65 -14.00
N ASN A 243 -5.93 11.46 -12.93
CA ASN A 243 -7.05 11.68 -12.02
C ASN A 243 -7.51 10.40 -11.28
N ALA A 244 -6.57 9.52 -10.92
CA ALA A 244 -6.84 8.41 -10.03
C ALA A 244 -7.33 8.91 -8.65
N GLU A 245 -8.32 8.22 -8.09
CA GLU A 245 -8.79 8.46 -6.72
C GLU A 245 -7.83 7.79 -5.73
N LEU A 246 -6.83 8.55 -5.28
CA LEU A 246 -5.81 8.09 -4.34
C LEU A 246 -6.24 8.38 -2.90
N ARG A 247 -6.19 7.35 -2.06
CA ARG A 247 -6.65 7.39 -0.68
C ARG A 247 -5.88 6.40 0.19
N VAL A 248 -5.82 6.66 1.49
CA VAL A 248 -5.45 5.64 2.47
C VAL A 248 -6.26 4.37 2.18
N ASN A 249 -5.57 3.24 2.05
CA ASN A 249 -6.16 1.95 1.73
C ASN A 249 -5.65 0.82 2.64
N GLU A 250 -4.74 1.13 3.56
CA GLU A 250 -4.24 0.24 4.61
C GLU A 250 -4.07 0.98 5.94
N LYS A 251 -4.30 0.27 7.05
CA LYS A 251 -4.20 0.80 8.41
C LYS A 251 -3.65 -0.23 9.39
N LEU A 252 -2.94 0.26 10.40
CA LEU A 252 -2.48 -0.50 11.55
C LEU A 252 -3.51 -0.37 12.69
N VAL A 253 -4.07 -1.49 13.12
CA VAL A 253 -5.04 -1.59 14.22
C VAL A 253 -4.47 -2.45 15.33
N ARG A 254 -4.61 -2.06 16.60
CA ARG A 254 -4.07 -2.85 17.72
C ARG A 254 -4.65 -4.28 17.68
N GLY A 255 -3.83 -5.27 18.00
CA GLY A 255 -4.18 -6.70 17.92
C GLY A 255 -5.46 -7.07 18.69
N LYS A 256 -5.65 -6.48 19.88
CA LYS A 256 -6.87 -6.66 20.70
C LYS A 256 -8.14 -6.16 20.00
N ASP A 257 -8.03 -5.15 19.14
CA ASP A 257 -9.15 -4.43 18.56
C ASP A 257 -9.51 -4.96 17.15
N VAL A 258 -8.73 -5.91 16.62
CA VAL A 258 -8.99 -6.53 15.30
C VAL A 258 -10.35 -7.22 15.25
N LYS A 259 -10.77 -7.90 16.33
CA LYS A 259 -12.09 -8.54 16.39
C LYS A 259 -13.23 -7.52 16.39
N ASN A 260 -13.01 -6.35 16.99
CA ASN A 260 -13.98 -5.25 16.99
C ASN A 260 -14.03 -4.58 15.62
N TRP A 261 -12.88 -4.34 14.99
CA TRP A 261 -12.80 -3.87 13.61
C TRP A 261 -13.53 -4.81 12.65
N GLN A 262 -13.26 -6.12 12.71
CA GLN A 262 -13.96 -7.11 11.89
C GLN A 262 -15.48 -7.08 12.17
N LYS A 263 -15.92 -7.01 13.43
CA LYS A 263 -17.36 -6.92 13.75
C LYS A 263 -18.01 -5.64 13.23
N LEU A 264 -17.36 -4.49 13.34
CA LEU A 264 -17.84 -3.21 12.78
C LEU A 264 -17.99 -3.28 11.25
N VAL A 265 -17.08 -3.99 10.57
CA VAL A 265 -17.11 -4.20 9.12
C VAL A 265 -18.19 -5.20 8.68
N PHE A 266 -18.49 -6.23 9.49
CA PHE A 266 -19.46 -7.28 9.15
C PHE A 266 -20.91 -6.99 9.59
N ASN A 267 -21.14 -6.27 10.70
CA ASN A 267 -22.51 -6.04 11.22
C ASN A 267 -23.35 -5.02 10.42
N GLU A 268 -22.76 -4.26 9.49
CA GLU A 268 -23.51 -3.24 8.72
C GLU A 268 -23.79 -3.63 7.27
N LYS A 269 -23.25 -4.75 6.76
CA LYS A 269 -23.69 -5.30 5.45
C LYS A 269 -25.19 -5.63 5.43
N THR A 270 -25.84 -5.73 6.60
CA THR A 270 -27.27 -5.99 6.77
C THR A 270 -28.14 -4.72 6.79
N LYS A 271 -27.56 -3.52 6.68
CA LYS A 271 -28.31 -2.23 6.66
C LYS A 271 -28.26 -1.50 5.30
N ALA A 272 -27.77 -2.14 4.25
CA ALA A 272 -27.94 -1.61 2.89
C ALA A 272 -29.42 -1.75 2.47
N PRO A 273 -30.04 -0.73 1.84
CA PRO A 273 -31.43 -0.82 1.39
C PRO A 273 -31.62 -1.98 0.43
N SER A 274 -32.63 -2.81 0.71
CA SER A 274 -33.03 -3.97 -0.09
C SER A 274 -33.55 -3.51 -1.46
N CYS A 275 -32.66 -3.43 -2.45
CA CYS A 275 -33.05 -3.29 -3.84
C CYS A 275 -32.21 -4.26 -4.68
N ILE A 276 -32.62 -5.52 -4.73
CA ILE A 276 -32.72 -6.36 -5.95
C ILE A 276 -33.28 -7.70 -5.46
N ALA A 277 -34.48 -8.00 -5.95
CA ALA A 277 -35.25 -9.17 -5.62
C ALA A 277 -34.58 -10.45 -6.14
N SER A 278 -34.57 -11.46 -5.25
CA SER A 278 -34.76 -12.89 -5.51
C SER A 278 -34.44 -13.42 -6.92
N VAL A 279 -33.37 -14.21 -7.01
CA VAL A 279 -33.43 -15.48 -7.76
C VAL A 279 -32.79 -16.56 -6.87
N SER A 280 -33.64 -17.47 -6.43
CA SER A 280 -33.32 -18.69 -5.69
C SER A 280 -32.73 -19.75 -6.61
N SER A 281 -31.69 -20.45 -6.17
CA SER A 281 -31.57 -21.89 -6.42
C SER A 281 -30.41 -22.48 -5.60
N THR A 282 -30.80 -23.22 -4.56
CA THR A 282 -30.31 -24.54 -4.13
C THR A 282 -28.81 -24.76 -3.95
N GLU A 283 -28.47 -24.96 -2.68
CA GLU A 283 -27.34 -25.72 -2.16
C GLU A 283 -27.08 -27.02 -2.92
N ASN A 284 -25.81 -27.36 -3.10
CA ASN A 284 -25.37 -28.73 -3.03
C ASN A 284 -23.90 -28.78 -2.57
N ASP A 285 -23.73 -29.25 -1.35
CA ASP A 285 -22.49 -29.77 -0.82
C ASP A 285 -22.01 -30.95 -1.66
N GLY A 286 -20.71 -31.01 -1.93
CA GLY A 286 -20.10 -32.08 -2.71
C GLY A 286 -18.60 -32.17 -2.49
N GLU A 287 -18.23 -32.95 -1.47
CA GLU A 287 -16.88 -33.51 -1.29
C GLU A 287 -16.37 -34.20 -2.56
N ARG A 288 -15.13 -33.92 -2.97
CA ARG A 288 -14.29 -34.78 -3.84
C ARG A 288 -12.84 -34.61 -3.38
N LYS A 289 -12.30 -35.55 -2.60
CA LYS A 289 -11.64 -36.82 -2.99
C LYS A 289 -10.48 -36.62 -3.96
N GLU A 290 -9.29 -36.82 -3.40
CA GLU A 290 -8.00 -37.05 -4.03
C GLU A 290 -8.08 -38.20 -5.05
N GLU A 291 -7.50 -37.99 -6.23
CA GLU A 291 -7.04 -39.09 -7.08
C GLU A 291 -5.71 -38.71 -7.74
N ASP A 292 -4.67 -39.43 -7.31
CA ASP A 292 -3.36 -39.54 -7.91
C ASP A 292 -3.44 -40.06 -9.36
N SER A 293 -2.72 -39.42 -10.27
CA SER A 293 -2.27 -40.08 -11.50
C SER A 293 -0.88 -39.60 -11.94
N LYS A 294 -0.10 -40.58 -12.38
CA LYS A 294 1.36 -40.60 -12.48
C LYS A 294 1.93 -39.80 -13.66
N LYS A 295 3.16 -39.33 -13.44
CA LYS A 295 4.10 -38.61 -14.30
C LYS A 295 4.52 -39.38 -15.56
N ASP A 296 4.91 -38.62 -16.59
CA ASP A 296 6.07 -38.89 -17.46
C ASP A 296 6.63 -37.57 -18.04
N PRO A 297 7.91 -37.48 -18.51
CA PRO A 297 8.86 -36.59 -17.84
C PRO A 297 9.53 -35.51 -18.72
N LYS A 298 10.15 -34.54 -18.02
CA LYS A 298 11.24 -33.60 -18.39
C LYS A 298 10.87 -32.27 -19.04
N THR A 299 10.97 -31.21 -18.25
CA THR A 299 12.07 -30.21 -18.35
C THR A 299 12.27 -29.62 -16.94
N LYS A 300 13.53 -29.55 -16.49
CA LYS A 300 13.92 -29.21 -15.12
C LYS A 300 13.87 -27.69 -14.90
N GLU A 301 12.93 -27.25 -14.10
CA GLU A 301 13.12 -26.15 -13.14
C GLU A 301 12.72 -26.73 -11.79
N GLU A 302 13.70 -27.01 -10.92
CA GLU A 302 13.46 -27.38 -9.53
C GLU A 302 12.82 -26.18 -8.83
N LYS A 303 11.48 -26.21 -8.70
CA LYS A 303 10.78 -25.39 -7.72
C LYS A 303 10.95 -26.08 -6.37
N ASP A 304 11.70 -25.45 -5.48
CA ASP A 304 11.78 -25.85 -4.08
C ASP A 304 10.41 -25.69 -3.40
N GLU A 305 9.62 -26.76 -3.38
CA GLU A 305 8.32 -26.84 -2.71
C GLU A 305 8.42 -26.57 -1.19
N ASN A 306 9.62 -26.70 -0.59
CA ASN A 306 9.87 -26.40 0.82
C ASN A 306 9.93 -24.90 1.17
N ASN A 307 10.12 -24.01 0.19
CA ASN A 307 10.41 -22.60 0.47
C ASN A 307 9.15 -21.79 0.83
N GLY A 308 7.98 -22.21 0.30
CA GLY A 308 6.70 -21.55 0.54
C GLY A 308 6.20 -21.70 1.98
N ASP A 309 6.36 -22.90 2.56
CA ASP A 309 5.88 -23.20 3.92
C ASP A 309 6.68 -22.44 4.99
N VAL A 310 7.99 -22.30 4.80
CA VAL A 310 8.86 -21.54 5.71
C VAL A 310 8.49 -20.05 5.72
N GLN A 311 8.26 -19.44 4.56
CA GLN A 311 7.85 -18.03 4.48
C GLN A 311 6.49 -17.76 5.16
N VAL A 312 5.54 -18.69 5.02
CA VAL A 312 4.22 -18.59 5.68
C VAL A 312 4.35 -18.68 7.20
N LEU A 313 5.18 -19.59 7.71
CA LEU A 313 5.43 -19.73 9.15
C LEU A 313 6.10 -18.50 9.75
N VAL A 314 7.12 -17.95 9.07
CA VAL A 314 7.82 -16.73 9.49
C VAL A 314 6.88 -15.53 9.48
N TRP A 315 6.08 -15.37 8.42
CA TRP A 315 5.05 -14.32 8.37
C TRP A 315 4.11 -14.42 9.56
N LYS A 316 3.63 -15.63 9.87
CA LYS A 316 2.67 -15.86 10.96
C LYS A 316 3.28 -15.53 12.32
N LYS A 317 4.52 -15.95 12.58
CA LYS A 317 5.26 -15.64 13.81
C LYS A 317 5.39 -14.13 14.02
N TRP A 318 5.92 -13.42 13.02
CA TRP A 318 6.03 -11.97 13.06
C TRP A 318 4.67 -11.29 13.23
N TRP A 319 3.67 -11.74 12.45
CA TRP A 319 2.33 -11.20 12.52
C TRP A 319 1.76 -11.30 13.91
N ASP A 320 1.90 -12.44 14.59
CA ASP A 320 1.37 -12.69 15.92
C ASP A 320 2.05 -11.81 16.99
N GLU A 321 3.36 -11.59 16.88
CA GLU A 321 4.16 -10.76 17.78
C GLU A 321 3.87 -9.24 17.65
N MET A 322 3.39 -8.77 16.48
CA MET A 322 3.16 -7.33 16.28
C MET A 322 2.00 -6.78 17.12
N PRO A 323 2.18 -5.65 17.83
CA PRO A 323 1.11 -5.02 18.59
C PRO A 323 0.01 -4.45 17.68
N TYR A 324 0.33 -4.05 16.45
CA TYR A 324 -0.64 -3.65 15.45
C TYR A 324 -0.69 -4.64 14.29
N LYS A 325 -1.90 -4.97 13.89
CA LYS A 325 -2.19 -5.80 12.72
C LYS A 325 -2.60 -4.93 11.55
N LEU A 326 -2.15 -5.31 10.37
CA LEU A 326 -2.47 -4.61 9.13
C LEU A 326 -3.89 -4.95 8.67
N VAL A 327 -4.72 -3.96 8.42
CA VAL A 327 -6.05 -4.13 7.85
C VAL A 327 -6.19 -3.29 6.59
N ARG A 328 -7.07 -3.75 5.69
CA ARG A 328 -7.41 -3.00 4.48
C ARG A 328 -8.51 -2.00 4.79
N ILE A 329 -8.43 -0.85 4.13
CA ILE A 329 -9.47 0.17 4.14
C ILE A 329 -10.14 0.19 2.76
N THR A 330 -11.43 -0.06 2.77
CA THR A 330 -12.31 0.07 1.60
C THR A 330 -12.57 1.54 1.28
N ARG A 331 -13.04 1.80 0.06
CA ARG A 331 -13.46 3.15 -0.35
C ARG A 331 -14.56 3.71 0.56
N TYR A 332 -15.50 2.87 0.99
CA TYR A 332 -16.61 3.30 1.85
C TYR A 332 -16.11 3.72 3.25
N GLU A 333 -15.21 2.95 3.85
CA GLU A 333 -14.60 3.30 5.15
C GLU A 333 -13.74 4.56 5.09
N PHE A 334 -13.02 4.75 3.99
CA PHE A 334 -12.25 5.98 3.79
C PHE A 334 -13.16 7.20 3.72
N LEU A 335 -14.20 7.17 2.87
CA LEU A 335 -15.11 8.30 2.67
C LEU A 335 -16.01 8.60 3.87
N GLY A 336 -16.24 7.61 4.74
CA GLY A 336 -16.95 7.80 6.00
C GLY A 336 -16.05 8.21 7.16
N ASP A 337 -14.78 8.57 6.91
CA ASP A 337 -13.78 8.96 7.92
C ASP A 337 -13.51 7.92 9.02
N ARG A 338 -14.03 6.69 8.91
CA ARG A 338 -13.88 5.62 9.90
C ARG A 338 -12.44 5.15 10.10
N HIS A 339 -11.57 5.42 9.12
CA HIS A 339 -10.15 5.18 9.25
C HIS A 339 -9.46 6.13 10.26
N LEU A 340 -10.08 7.28 10.57
CA LEU A 340 -9.61 8.24 11.58
C LEU A 340 -10.06 7.85 13.00
N GLU A 341 -11.06 6.96 13.13
CA GLU A 341 -11.47 6.42 14.42
C GLU A 341 -10.33 5.55 14.97
N CYS A 342 -9.65 6.06 15.98
CA CYS A 342 -8.62 5.36 16.71
C CYS A 342 -8.96 5.46 18.19
N GLU A 343 -9.27 4.31 18.80
CA GLU A 343 -9.54 4.22 20.25
C GLU A 343 -8.34 4.68 21.10
N SER A 344 -7.15 4.86 20.50
CA SER A 344 -5.96 5.37 21.20
C SER A 344 -5.79 6.89 21.17
N CYS A 345 -6.70 7.65 20.56
CA CYS A 345 -6.67 9.12 20.69
C CYS A 345 -7.18 9.57 22.06
N ASP A 346 -7.86 8.68 22.79
CA ASP A 346 -8.46 8.93 24.10
C ASP A 346 -7.65 8.32 25.27
N GLU A 347 -6.54 7.63 24.98
CA GLU A 347 -5.55 7.24 25.98
C GLU A 347 -4.49 8.34 26.04
N GLU A 348 -4.81 9.42 26.77
CA GLU A 348 -3.83 10.42 27.20
C GLU A 348 -2.66 9.73 27.93
N ASP A 349 -1.47 10.30 27.73
CA ASP A 349 -0.25 10.03 28.48
C ASP A 349 -0.56 9.88 29.98
N ASN A 350 -0.53 8.65 30.50
CA ASN A 350 -0.58 8.34 31.93
C ASN A 350 0.66 7.54 32.32
#